data_AF-A0A6I2GZ93-F1
#
_entry.id   AF-A0A6I2GZ93-F1
#
_cell.length_a   1.000
_cell.length_b   1.000
_cell.length_c   1.000
_cell.angle_alpha   90.00
_cell.angle_beta   90.00
_cell.angle_gamma   90.00
#
_symmetry.space_group_name_H-M   'P 1'
#
loop_
_entity.id
_entity.type
_entity.pdbx_description
1 polymer ?
#
loop_
_entity_poly.entity_id
_entity_poly.type
_entity_poly.pdbx_seq_one_letter_code
_entity_poly.pdbx_strand_id
1 'polypeptide(L)'
;MRTRSLASALALSLLLAACGGRGPEVHQVEGLIPFTPVRPTLAEAVSAPRYTGSDPLVQEAQATYPTGLDLHRKLVMRTCGGTNGVCHNQKEYPDMHTPAAFSTLLNAPCNVQPGSWSTVFDRCERVGDLFRLEGQGGAASQLGWLDYVPGDAPTLDDAHLPDETMPGLHVVLADPVPGTFTQRWFTGTFVRNFVNAQGNLEGLAFAQYTTTWWPLPGNRRHLYGQVAEWQREDAAALAVSGLVQGDHNRNGHFGAQGGAPTPLIRPGVPEQSYLVARLRGHMEGQVIPGSRMPLANQPPSVPDMLALVCFIEGLPKGWDGSQGAWNLASDINFESCSYKTRQDELNVVGQGVTFSGRIKPIIDANCTGCHVSPNPSGNLDLTGNTYQRLLEASVARPDLKLVQPGQPEKSYLWLMLVGDGSTQRRRMPLNDQGQSVPLPQDQLDSVQNWILAGALND
;
A
#
# COMPACT_ATOMS: atom_id res chain seq x y z
N MET A 1 -31.81 -97.38 8.83
CA MET A 1 -33.26 -97.23 9.08
C MET A 1 -33.59 -95.75 9.20
N ARG A 2 -34.64 -95.29 8.49
CA ARG A 2 -35.20 -93.93 8.58
C ARG A 2 -35.86 -93.69 9.94
N THR A 3 -35.85 -92.42 10.39
CA THR A 3 -36.91 -91.59 11.03
C THR A 3 -36.24 -90.60 12.01
N ARG A 4 -36.08 -89.29 11.72
CA ARG A 4 -37.02 -88.16 12.00
C ARG A 4 -37.67 -88.30 13.39
N SER A 5 -37.59 -87.37 14.35
CA SER A 5 -37.92 -85.93 14.27
C SER A 5 -37.73 -85.20 15.62
N LEU A 6 -37.46 -83.87 15.55
CA LEU A 6 -37.99 -82.75 16.38
C LEU A 6 -37.74 -82.71 17.91
N ALA A 7 -36.99 -81.69 18.36
CA ALA A 7 -37.50 -80.55 19.14
C ALA A 7 -36.40 -79.58 19.63
N SER A 8 -36.53 -78.32 19.25
CA SER A 8 -36.30 -77.09 20.04
C SER A 8 -34.99 -76.80 20.77
N ALA A 9 -34.23 -75.83 20.24
CA ALA A 9 -33.69 -74.70 21.01
C ALA A 9 -33.59 -73.45 20.11
N LEU A 10 -34.56 -72.56 20.28
CA LEU A 10 -34.64 -71.20 19.74
C LEU A 10 -33.85 -70.26 20.67
N ALA A 11 -33.06 -69.32 20.14
CA ALA A 11 -33.13 -67.87 20.40
C ALA A 11 -31.81 -67.12 20.08
N LEU A 12 -31.98 -65.86 19.65
CA LEU A 12 -31.00 -64.83 19.26
C LEU A 12 -30.31 -65.07 17.91
N SER A 13 -30.42 -64.22 16.88
CA SER A 13 -30.79 -62.81 16.84
C SER A 13 -31.17 -62.42 15.40
N LEU A 14 -32.32 -61.74 15.26
CA LEU A 14 -32.75 -61.06 14.04
C LEU A 14 -32.55 -59.54 14.22
N LEU A 15 -32.36 -58.85 13.09
CA LEU A 15 -32.30 -57.40 12.86
C LEU A 15 -30.94 -56.71 13.01
N LEU A 16 -30.24 -56.60 11.87
CA LEU A 16 -29.41 -55.45 11.49
C LEU A 16 -29.41 -55.33 9.96
N ALA A 17 -30.48 -54.73 9.42
CA ALA A 17 -30.54 -54.16 8.09
C ALA A 17 -30.95 -52.70 8.23
N ALA A 18 -30.26 -51.80 7.52
CA ALA A 18 -30.29 -50.32 7.62
C ALA A 18 -29.57 -49.80 8.90
N CYS A 19 -28.50 -49.01 8.84
CA CYS A 19 -28.25 -47.85 7.99
C CYS A 19 -26.76 -47.77 7.58
N GLY A 20 -26.46 -48.08 6.32
CA GLY A 20 -25.25 -47.58 5.65
C GLY A 20 -25.66 -46.34 4.88
N GLY A 21 -25.55 -45.16 5.50
CA GLY A 21 -25.76 -43.89 4.80
C GLY A 21 -24.74 -43.78 3.68
N ARG A 22 -25.20 -43.86 2.43
CA ARG A 22 -24.43 -43.35 1.29
C ARG A 22 -24.10 -41.90 1.61
N GLY A 23 -22.82 -41.59 1.78
CA GLY A 23 -22.35 -40.21 1.67
C GLY A 23 -22.84 -39.63 0.35
N PRO A 24 -23.05 -38.30 0.24
CA PRO A 24 -23.52 -37.72 -1.00
C PRO A 24 -22.57 -38.16 -2.11
N GLU A 25 -23.12 -38.79 -3.16
CA GLU A 25 -22.40 -39.00 -4.39
C GLU A 25 -21.96 -37.61 -4.85
N VAL A 26 -20.67 -37.33 -4.70
CA VAL A 26 -20.04 -36.19 -5.36
C VAL A 26 -20.10 -36.56 -6.85
N HIS A 27 -21.20 -36.18 -7.49
CA HIS A 27 -21.22 -36.05 -8.94
C HIS A 27 -20.14 -35.02 -9.26
N GLN A 28 -18.95 -35.52 -9.62
CA GLN A 28 -18.00 -34.74 -10.40
C GLN A 28 -18.74 -34.42 -11.70
N VAL A 29 -19.34 -33.24 -11.73
CA VAL A 29 -19.79 -32.64 -12.97
C VAL A 29 -18.51 -32.37 -13.74
N GLU A 30 -18.09 -33.31 -14.58
CA GLU A 30 -17.16 -33.08 -15.68
C GLU A 30 -17.86 -32.16 -16.71
N GLY A 31 -18.20 -30.96 -16.26
CA GLY A 31 -18.62 -29.88 -17.11
C GLY A 31 -17.35 -29.14 -17.47
N LEU A 32 -16.87 -29.32 -18.70
CA LEU A 32 -16.11 -28.25 -19.34
C LEU A 32 -17.01 -27.02 -19.28
N ILE A 33 -16.78 -26.12 -18.33
CA ILE A 33 -17.42 -24.81 -18.35
C ILE A 33 -16.95 -24.20 -19.68
N PRO A 34 -17.84 -23.96 -20.65
CA PRO A 34 -17.43 -23.38 -21.91
C PRO A 34 -17.00 -21.94 -21.63
N PHE A 35 -15.70 -21.76 -21.36
CA PHE A 35 -15.08 -20.47 -21.23
C PHE A 35 -14.64 -20.05 -22.62
N THR A 36 -15.39 -19.13 -23.22
CA THR A 36 -14.91 -18.42 -24.41
C THR A 36 -14.22 -17.16 -23.90
N PRO A 37 -12.88 -17.09 -23.89
CA PRO A 37 -12.18 -15.89 -23.46
C PRO A 37 -12.57 -14.72 -24.37
N VAL A 38 -13.28 -13.73 -23.81
CA VAL A 38 -13.50 -12.46 -24.49
C VAL A 38 -12.20 -11.68 -24.40
N ARG A 39 -11.40 -11.70 -25.46
CA ARG A 39 -10.19 -10.87 -25.53
C ARG A 39 -10.63 -9.42 -25.73
N PRO A 40 -10.16 -8.46 -24.90
CA PRO A 40 -10.45 -7.05 -25.11
C PRO A 40 -10.02 -6.63 -26.51
N THR A 41 -10.87 -5.87 -27.19
CA THR A 41 -10.48 -5.17 -28.41
C THR A 41 -9.48 -4.08 -28.04
N LEU A 42 -8.29 -4.14 -28.64
CA LEU A 42 -7.29 -3.08 -28.50
C LEU A 42 -7.62 -1.97 -29.50
N ALA A 43 -7.41 -0.72 -29.09
CA ALA A 43 -7.36 0.39 -30.03
C ALA A 43 -6.27 0.16 -31.09
N GLU A 44 -6.40 0.76 -32.27
CA GLU A 44 -5.35 0.74 -33.28
C GLU A 44 -4.08 1.41 -32.73
N ALA A 45 -2.90 0.89 -33.09
CA ALA A 45 -1.64 1.48 -32.65
C ALA A 45 -1.45 2.84 -33.35
N VAL A 46 -1.17 3.87 -32.56
CA VAL A 46 -0.99 5.23 -33.08
C VAL A 46 0.51 5.48 -33.31
N SER A 47 0.86 5.97 -34.49
CA SER A 47 2.22 6.43 -34.76
C SER A 47 2.38 7.90 -34.43
N ALA A 48 3.55 8.28 -33.92
CA ALA A 48 3.88 9.64 -33.53
C ALA A 48 5.09 10.19 -34.30
N PRO A 49 5.17 11.52 -34.53
CA PRO A 49 6.39 12.14 -35.04
C PRO A 49 7.58 11.83 -34.13
N ARG A 50 8.72 11.51 -34.73
CA ARG A 50 9.98 11.37 -33.99
C ARG A 50 10.50 12.74 -33.57
N TYR A 51 11.07 12.79 -32.38
CA TYR A 51 11.88 13.91 -31.93
C TYR A 51 13.09 14.11 -32.85
N THR A 52 13.25 15.33 -33.35
CA THR A 52 14.34 15.70 -34.28
C THR A 52 15.37 16.65 -33.69
N GLY A 53 15.22 17.03 -32.42
CA GLY A 53 16.19 17.89 -31.73
C GLY A 53 17.49 17.17 -31.36
N SER A 54 18.41 17.90 -30.73
CA SER A 54 19.76 17.44 -30.40
C SER A 54 19.97 17.10 -28.92
N ASP A 55 18.94 17.15 -28.08
CA ASP A 55 19.10 16.85 -26.65
C ASP A 55 19.43 15.36 -26.45
N PRO A 56 20.56 15.03 -25.80
CA PRO A 56 21.01 13.65 -25.69
C PRO A 56 20.07 12.79 -24.81
N LEU A 57 19.44 13.37 -23.78
CA LEU A 57 18.55 12.62 -22.88
C LEU A 57 17.24 12.28 -23.58
N VAL A 58 16.71 13.21 -24.40
CA VAL A 58 15.51 12.95 -25.21
C VAL A 58 15.80 11.92 -26.31
N GLN A 59 16.95 12.01 -26.97
CA GLN A 59 17.37 11.04 -27.98
C GLN A 59 17.55 9.64 -27.38
N GLU A 60 18.16 9.54 -26.20
CA GLU A 60 18.32 8.28 -25.47
C GLU A 60 16.97 7.70 -25.05
N ALA A 61 16.08 8.51 -24.48
CA ALA A 61 14.75 8.08 -24.09
C ALA A 61 13.96 7.56 -25.31
N GLN A 62 13.98 8.29 -26.43
CA GLN A 62 13.30 7.88 -27.66
C GLN A 62 13.88 6.60 -28.27
N ALA A 63 15.21 6.45 -28.28
CA ALA A 63 15.86 5.25 -28.80
C ALA A 63 15.57 4.02 -27.92
N THR A 64 15.53 4.22 -26.60
CA THR A 64 15.33 3.14 -25.63
C THR A 64 13.85 2.76 -25.49
N TYR A 65 12.94 3.73 -25.54
CA TYR A 65 11.52 3.57 -25.27
C TYR A 65 10.64 4.10 -26.41
N PRO A 66 10.62 3.48 -27.61
CA PRO A 66 9.76 3.92 -28.69
C PRO A 66 8.26 3.83 -28.35
N THR A 67 7.85 2.82 -27.59
CA THR A 67 6.43 2.51 -27.32
C THR A 67 6.17 2.27 -25.83
N GLY A 68 4.89 2.27 -25.44
CA GLY A 68 4.46 1.85 -24.09
C GLY A 68 4.85 0.39 -23.77
N LEU A 69 4.99 -0.46 -24.77
CA LEU A 69 5.44 -1.85 -24.61
C LEU A 69 6.93 -1.92 -24.28
N ASP A 70 7.75 -1.07 -24.90
CA ASP A 70 9.16 -0.91 -24.54
C ASP A 70 9.32 -0.33 -23.13
N LEU A 71 8.51 0.67 -22.77
CA LEU A 71 8.44 1.22 -21.42
C LEU A 71 8.16 0.12 -20.39
N HIS A 72 7.15 -0.70 -20.63
CA HIS A 72 6.85 -1.84 -19.75
C HIS A 72 8.04 -2.80 -19.63
N ARG A 73 8.56 -3.26 -20.77
CA ARG A 73 9.59 -4.30 -20.82
C ARG A 73 10.92 -3.85 -20.19
N LYS A 74 11.33 -2.60 -20.41
CA LYS A 74 12.67 -2.11 -20.08
C LYS A 74 12.72 -1.32 -18.77
N LEU A 75 11.65 -0.59 -18.43
CA LEU A 75 11.55 0.15 -17.17
C LEU A 75 10.69 -0.58 -16.13
N VAL A 76 9.42 -0.81 -16.44
CA VAL A 76 8.45 -1.33 -15.43
C VAL A 76 8.88 -2.70 -14.91
N MET A 77 9.28 -3.61 -15.80
CA MET A 77 9.75 -4.94 -15.39
C MET A 77 11.08 -4.91 -14.62
N ARG A 78 11.95 -3.94 -14.86
CA ARG A 78 13.24 -3.83 -14.17
C ARG A 78 13.10 -3.18 -12.79
N THR A 79 12.23 -2.18 -12.69
CA THR A 79 12.16 -1.29 -11.53
C THR A 79 10.96 -1.58 -10.63
N CYS A 80 9.81 -1.97 -11.19
CA CYS A 80 8.56 -2.13 -10.45
C CYS A 80 8.15 -3.60 -10.30
N GLY A 81 8.21 -4.40 -11.39
CA GLY A 81 7.55 -5.71 -11.47
C GLY A 81 8.46 -6.95 -11.50
N GLY A 82 9.78 -6.81 -11.67
CA GLY A 82 10.69 -7.95 -11.80
C GLY A 82 11.93 -7.71 -10.94
N THR A 83 12.19 -8.53 -9.93
CA THR A 83 12.66 -9.90 -10.11
C THR A 83 12.23 -10.73 -8.87
N ASN A 84 11.89 -12.01 -9.04
CA ASN A 84 11.41 -12.95 -7.99
C ASN A 84 9.95 -12.81 -7.51
N GLY A 85 9.10 -12.02 -8.17
CA GLY A 85 7.66 -12.02 -7.88
C GLY A 85 7.30 -11.54 -6.47
N VAL A 86 8.08 -10.61 -5.92
CA VAL A 86 7.88 -10.11 -4.55
C VAL A 86 6.99 -8.86 -4.51
N CYS A 87 7.10 -7.95 -5.49
CA CYS A 87 6.40 -6.66 -5.46
C CYS A 87 5.67 -6.37 -6.79
N HIS A 88 4.48 -5.75 -6.72
CA HIS A 88 3.66 -5.34 -7.87
C HIS A 88 3.41 -6.42 -8.93
N ASN A 89 2.99 -7.59 -8.46
CA ASN A 89 2.65 -8.76 -9.26
C ASN A 89 1.23 -9.26 -8.95
N GLN A 90 0.83 -10.42 -9.47
CA GLN A 90 -0.53 -10.98 -9.30
C GLN A 90 -1.04 -11.03 -7.84
N LYS A 91 -0.17 -11.10 -6.83
CA LYS A 91 -0.55 -11.13 -5.41
C LYS A 91 -0.46 -9.76 -4.71
N GLU A 92 0.07 -8.76 -5.38
CA GLU A 92 0.39 -7.46 -4.80
C GLU A 92 -0.17 -6.33 -5.67
N TYR A 93 -1.08 -5.54 -5.12
CA TYR A 93 -1.62 -4.40 -5.85
C TYR A 93 -0.63 -3.21 -5.85
N PRO A 94 -0.56 -2.44 -6.94
CA PRO A 94 -1.02 -2.80 -8.28
C PRO A 94 -0.15 -3.86 -8.93
N ASP A 95 -0.79 -4.70 -9.74
CA ASP A 95 -0.08 -5.66 -10.59
C ASP A 95 0.47 -4.98 -11.85
N MET A 96 1.76 -5.13 -12.10
CA MET A 96 2.45 -4.60 -13.29
C MET A 96 3.29 -5.64 -14.02
N HIS A 97 3.14 -6.94 -13.71
CA HIS A 97 4.03 -7.99 -14.23
C HIS A 97 3.85 -8.28 -15.73
N THR A 98 2.74 -7.83 -16.34
CA THR A 98 2.48 -7.97 -17.78
C THR A 98 2.11 -6.62 -18.40
N PRO A 99 2.27 -6.45 -19.72
CA PRO A 99 1.80 -5.25 -20.41
C PRO A 99 0.30 -5.03 -20.22
N ALA A 100 -0.50 -6.11 -20.20
CA ALA A 100 -1.92 -6.03 -19.93
C ALA A 100 -2.21 -5.49 -18.53
N ALA A 101 -1.58 -6.05 -17.49
CA ALA A 101 -1.70 -5.56 -16.11
C ALA A 101 -1.26 -4.08 -16.01
N PHE A 102 -0.15 -3.71 -16.64
CA PHE A 102 0.29 -2.31 -16.70
C PHE A 102 -0.75 -1.39 -17.36
N SER A 103 -1.40 -1.81 -18.44
CA SER A 103 -2.47 -1.01 -19.05
C SER A 103 -3.69 -0.81 -18.15
N THR A 104 -3.93 -1.70 -17.18
CA THR A 104 -5.04 -1.55 -16.22
C THR A 104 -4.80 -0.46 -15.19
N LEU A 105 -3.56 0.05 -15.04
CA LEU A 105 -3.22 1.14 -14.12
C LEU A 105 -3.88 2.47 -14.50
N LEU A 106 -4.27 2.62 -15.77
CA LEU A 106 -4.94 3.82 -16.28
C LEU A 106 -6.28 4.00 -15.56
N ASN A 107 -6.41 5.10 -14.81
CA ASN A 107 -7.54 5.39 -13.92
C ASN A 107 -7.78 4.39 -12.78
N ALA A 108 -6.89 3.42 -12.57
CA ALA A 108 -7.01 2.54 -11.42
C ALA A 108 -6.83 3.32 -10.10
N PRO A 109 -7.49 2.91 -9.01
CA PRO A 109 -7.31 3.55 -7.70
C PRO A 109 -5.85 3.54 -7.24
N CYS A 110 -5.43 4.50 -6.40
CA CYS A 110 -4.13 4.43 -5.73
C CYS A 110 -3.89 3.10 -5.03
N ASN A 111 -2.60 2.76 -4.84
CA ASN A 111 -2.22 1.69 -3.93
C ASN A 111 -2.36 2.14 -2.48
N VAL A 112 -3.22 1.48 -1.71
CA VAL A 112 -3.37 1.65 -0.28
C VAL A 112 -3.07 0.29 0.37
N GLN A 113 -1.91 0.15 1.01
CA GLN A 113 -1.53 -1.11 1.64
C GLN A 113 -2.30 -1.29 2.96
N PRO A 114 -2.85 -2.50 3.23
CA PRO A 114 -3.46 -2.80 4.52
C PRO A 114 -2.47 -2.60 5.66
N GLY A 115 -2.91 -1.98 6.76
CA GLY A 115 -2.12 -1.82 7.99
C GLY A 115 -1.13 -0.65 8.02
N SER A 116 -0.79 -0.03 6.89
CA SER A 116 0.08 1.15 6.84
C SER A 116 -0.72 2.45 6.77
N TRP A 117 -1.71 2.61 7.64
CA TRP A 117 -2.65 3.75 7.60
C TRP A 117 -1.92 5.10 7.60
N SER A 118 -0.85 5.27 8.38
CA SER A 118 -0.09 6.53 8.47
C SER A 118 0.63 6.94 7.18
N THR A 119 0.73 6.06 6.18
CA THR A 119 1.34 6.35 4.87
C THR A 119 0.31 6.56 3.77
N VAL A 120 -0.99 6.56 4.09
CA VAL A 120 -2.04 6.80 3.10
C VAL A 120 -2.15 8.29 2.81
N PHE A 121 -2.06 8.61 1.52
CA PHE A 121 -2.21 9.97 1.03
C PHE A 121 -3.70 10.34 0.93
N ASP A 122 -4.13 11.48 1.47
CA ASP A 122 -5.55 11.88 1.48
C ASP A 122 -6.21 11.75 0.10
N ARG A 123 -5.54 12.19 -0.97
CA ARG A 123 -6.13 12.14 -2.33
C ARG A 123 -6.29 10.70 -2.86
N CYS A 124 -5.75 9.70 -2.20
CA CYS A 124 -5.95 8.28 -2.51
C CYS A 124 -7.14 7.67 -1.76
N GLU A 125 -7.69 8.37 -0.78
CA GLU A 125 -8.86 7.93 -0.05
C GLU A 125 -10.09 7.94 -0.96
N ARG A 126 -10.94 6.95 -0.76
CA ARG A 126 -12.15 6.76 -1.56
C ARG A 126 -13.36 7.14 -0.73
N VAL A 127 -14.51 7.24 -1.40
CA VAL A 127 -15.77 7.33 -0.68
C VAL A 127 -15.95 6.03 0.10
N GLY A 128 -15.80 6.11 1.43
CA GLY A 128 -16.03 5.01 2.35
C GLY A 128 -17.46 4.44 2.26
N ASP A 129 -17.60 3.16 2.58
CA ASP A 129 -18.90 2.50 2.71
C ASP A 129 -19.71 3.18 3.83
N LEU A 130 -21.03 3.04 3.81
CA LEU A 130 -21.89 3.66 4.82
C LEU A 130 -22.13 2.71 5.98
N PHE A 131 -22.15 3.23 7.21
CA PHE A 131 -22.61 2.50 8.39
C PHE A 131 -24.02 2.94 8.77
N ARG A 132 -24.91 1.97 9.00
CA ARG A 132 -26.30 2.17 9.39
C ARG A 132 -26.62 1.51 10.72
N LEU A 133 -27.29 2.27 11.56
CA LEU A 133 -27.85 1.83 12.84
C LEU A 133 -29.28 1.34 12.61
N GLU A 134 -29.59 0.12 13.06
CA GLU A 134 -30.93 -0.44 12.96
C GLU A 134 -31.95 0.38 13.79
N GLY A 135 -33.12 0.66 13.20
CA GLY A 135 -34.24 1.34 13.88
C GLY A 135 -34.20 2.88 13.95
N GLN A 136 -33.22 3.54 13.30
CA GLN A 136 -33.06 5.02 13.29
C GLN A 136 -33.41 5.67 11.94
N GLY A 137 -34.51 5.26 11.30
CA GLY A 137 -35.12 6.02 10.20
C GLY A 137 -34.23 6.36 8.98
N GLY A 138 -33.10 5.68 8.78
CA GLY A 138 -32.28 5.78 7.57
C GLY A 138 -31.05 6.69 7.62
N ALA A 139 -30.70 7.33 8.75
CA ALA A 139 -29.46 8.12 8.83
C ALA A 139 -28.23 7.19 8.77
N ALA A 140 -27.55 7.19 7.63
CA ALA A 140 -26.30 6.47 7.41
C ALA A 140 -25.14 7.47 7.46
N SER A 141 -24.05 7.12 8.11
CA SER A 141 -22.83 7.94 8.08
C SER A 141 -21.73 7.18 7.36
N GLN A 142 -20.84 7.93 6.69
CA GLN A 142 -19.71 7.36 5.99
C GLN A 142 -18.72 6.73 6.99
N LEU A 143 -18.25 5.52 6.69
CA LEU A 143 -17.19 4.85 7.42
C LEU A 143 -15.89 5.61 7.20
N GLY A 144 -15.33 6.16 8.27
CA GLY A 144 -13.97 6.69 8.31
C GLY A 144 -13.00 5.54 8.27
N TRP A 145 -12.93 4.77 9.36
CA TRP A 145 -12.13 3.55 9.44
C TRP A 145 -12.76 2.51 10.36
N LEU A 146 -12.32 1.26 10.19
CA LEU A 146 -12.68 0.13 11.03
C LEU A 146 -11.42 -0.62 11.46
N ASP A 147 -11.34 -0.94 12.74
CA ASP A 147 -10.24 -1.71 13.32
C ASP A 147 -10.77 -2.76 14.29
N TYR A 148 -10.13 -3.92 14.34
CA TYR A 148 -10.42 -4.95 15.34
C TYR A 148 -9.19 -5.16 16.21
N VAL A 149 -9.30 -4.79 17.48
CA VAL A 149 -8.26 -4.98 18.50
C VAL A 149 -8.52 -6.33 19.17
N PRO A 150 -7.71 -7.37 18.91
CA PRO A 150 -7.92 -8.68 19.50
C PRO A 150 -7.61 -8.66 21.00
N GLY A 151 -8.39 -9.42 21.78
CA GLY A 151 -8.18 -9.58 23.20
C GLY A 151 -9.44 -10.08 23.89
N ASP A 152 -9.36 -10.20 25.21
CA ASP A 152 -10.51 -10.59 26.02
C ASP A 152 -11.51 -9.45 26.12
N ALA A 153 -12.80 -9.79 26.06
CA ALA A 153 -13.86 -8.81 26.17
C ALA A 153 -13.75 -8.09 27.52
N PRO A 154 -13.61 -6.75 27.54
CA PRO A 154 -13.56 -6.02 28.78
C PRO A 154 -14.89 -6.16 29.52
N THR A 155 -14.82 -6.14 30.85
CA THR A 155 -16.01 -6.00 31.69
C THR A 155 -16.41 -4.53 31.66
N LEU A 156 -17.55 -4.22 31.05
CA LEU A 156 -18.06 -2.86 30.90
C LEU A 156 -19.28 -2.66 31.79
N ASP A 157 -19.32 -1.54 32.50
CA ASP A 157 -20.41 -1.10 33.35
C ASP A 157 -20.46 0.44 33.43
N ASP A 158 -21.34 0.99 34.26
CA ASP A 158 -21.49 2.45 34.40
C ASP A 158 -20.23 3.16 34.93
N ALA A 159 -19.29 2.43 35.55
CA ALA A 159 -18.02 2.95 36.06
C ALA A 159 -16.85 2.69 35.10
N HIS A 160 -16.95 1.68 34.23
CA HIS A 160 -15.92 1.26 33.27
C HIS A 160 -16.46 1.36 31.85
N LEU A 161 -16.40 2.57 31.30
CA LEU A 161 -16.76 2.85 29.92
C LEU A 161 -15.64 2.42 28.96
N PRO A 162 -15.98 2.01 27.73
CA PRO A 162 -14.97 1.68 26.73
C PRO A 162 -14.16 2.92 26.31
N ASP A 163 -12.91 2.69 25.92
CA ASP A 163 -12.02 3.69 25.33
C ASP A 163 -11.44 3.20 23.99
N GLU A 164 -10.64 4.05 23.34
CA GLU A 164 -10.08 3.81 22.00
C GLU A 164 -9.02 2.69 21.94
N THR A 165 -8.53 2.24 23.09
CA THR A 165 -7.42 1.27 23.22
C THR A 165 -7.89 -0.11 23.66
N MET A 166 -9.14 -0.23 24.13
CA MET A 166 -9.68 -1.49 24.64
C MET A 166 -9.81 -2.56 23.55
N PRO A 167 -9.65 -3.86 23.87
CA PRO A 167 -9.99 -4.93 22.94
C PRO A 167 -11.45 -4.88 22.50
N GLY A 168 -11.69 -5.00 21.19
CA GLY A 168 -13.01 -4.92 20.60
C GLY A 168 -12.98 -4.40 19.15
N LEU A 169 -14.16 -4.12 18.62
CA LEU A 169 -14.35 -3.58 17.28
C LEU A 169 -14.48 -2.06 17.37
N HIS A 170 -13.64 -1.32 16.65
CA HIS A 170 -13.65 0.14 16.62
C HIS A 170 -14.11 0.60 15.24
N VAL A 171 -15.16 1.41 15.21
CA VAL A 171 -15.74 1.96 13.99
C VAL A 171 -15.80 3.48 14.13
N VAL A 172 -15.07 4.20 13.30
CA VAL A 172 -15.12 5.67 13.25
C VAL A 172 -15.90 6.14 12.05
N LEU A 173 -16.81 7.07 12.28
CA LEU A 173 -17.74 7.60 11.29
C LEU A 173 -17.43 9.06 10.96
N ALA A 174 -17.82 9.50 9.76
CA ALA A 174 -17.73 10.90 9.37
C ALA A 174 -18.62 11.81 10.23
N ASP A 175 -19.80 11.31 10.62
CA ASP A 175 -20.80 12.06 11.37
C ASP A 175 -21.05 11.41 12.74
N PRO A 176 -21.36 12.21 13.77
CA PRO A 176 -21.74 11.70 15.07
C PRO A 176 -22.94 10.76 14.99
N VAL A 177 -22.89 9.69 15.76
CA VAL A 177 -24.01 8.77 15.93
C VAL A 177 -25.21 9.50 16.54
N PRO A 178 -26.39 9.48 15.89
CA PRO A 178 -27.57 10.20 16.35
C PRO A 178 -28.11 9.64 17.67
N GLY A 179 -28.82 10.50 18.40
CA GLY A 179 -29.46 10.15 19.68
C GLY A 179 -28.53 10.27 20.89
N THR A 180 -29.02 9.83 22.05
CA THR A 180 -28.39 10.04 23.37
C THR A 180 -28.04 8.73 24.10
N PHE A 181 -28.21 7.57 23.45
CA PHE A 181 -27.86 6.30 24.07
C PHE A 181 -26.35 6.21 24.32
N THR A 182 -26.01 5.63 25.48
CA THR A 182 -24.63 5.32 25.91
C THR A 182 -24.21 3.93 25.46
N GLN A 183 -25.14 2.97 25.49
CA GLN A 183 -24.97 1.63 24.93
C GLN A 183 -26.28 1.11 24.34
N ARG A 184 -26.19 0.29 23.30
CA ARG A 184 -27.36 -0.38 22.73
C ARG A 184 -26.97 -1.65 21.98
N TRP A 185 -27.71 -2.73 22.19
CA TRP A 185 -27.64 -3.94 21.37
C TRP A 185 -28.39 -3.72 20.05
N PHE A 186 -27.69 -3.81 18.91
CA PHE A 186 -28.31 -3.76 17.58
C PHE A 186 -27.37 -4.30 16.48
N THR A 187 -27.91 -4.49 15.28
CA THR A 187 -27.13 -4.87 14.08
C THR A 187 -26.62 -3.63 13.36
N GLY A 188 -25.31 -3.42 13.38
CA GLY A 188 -24.65 -2.44 12.52
C GLY A 188 -24.59 -2.97 11.10
N THR A 189 -25.13 -2.24 10.12
CA THR A 189 -25.11 -2.65 8.71
C THR A 189 -24.18 -1.74 7.91
N PHE A 190 -23.18 -2.34 7.27
CA PHE A 190 -22.29 -1.69 6.33
C PHE A 190 -22.89 -1.78 4.92
N VAL A 191 -23.09 -0.64 4.28
CA VAL A 191 -23.76 -0.52 2.98
C VAL A 191 -22.79 0.03 1.97
N ARG A 192 -22.58 -0.73 0.89
CA ARG A 192 -21.82 -0.28 -0.26
C ARG A 192 -22.75 0.35 -1.27
N ASN A 193 -22.45 1.59 -1.63
CA ASN A 193 -23.13 2.26 -2.73
C ASN A 193 -22.45 1.93 -4.06
N PHE A 194 -23.25 1.70 -5.09
CA PHE A 194 -22.79 1.48 -6.45
C PHE A 194 -23.79 2.08 -7.44
N VAL A 195 -23.34 2.34 -8.66
CA VAL A 195 -24.20 2.79 -9.75
C VAL A 195 -24.57 1.56 -10.57
N ASN A 196 -25.86 1.30 -10.71
CA ASN A 196 -26.35 0.17 -11.49
C ASN A 196 -26.20 0.43 -13.01
N ALA A 197 -26.53 -0.56 -13.83
CA ALA A 197 -26.43 -0.44 -15.30
C ALA A 197 -27.32 0.67 -15.89
N GLN A 198 -28.33 1.13 -15.16
CA GLN A 198 -29.24 2.21 -15.55
C GLN A 198 -28.77 3.59 -15.07
N GLY A 199 -27.62 3.68 -14.38
CA GLY A 199 -27.10 4.95 -13.86
C GLY A 199 -27.69 5.37 -12.51
N ASN A 200 -28.51 4.53 -11.87
CA ASN A 200 -29.10 4.84 -10.58
C ASN A 200 -28.16 4.43 -9.44
N LEU A 201 -28.11 5.25 -8.40
CA LEU A 201 -27.39 4.94 -7.17
C LEU A 201 -28.20 3.91 -6.35
N GLU A 202 -27.59 2.76 -6.09
CA GLU A 202 -28.15 1.70 -5.24
C GLU A 202 -27.21 1.39 -4.09
N GLY A 203 -27.77 0.89 -2.98
CA GLY A 203 -27.01 0.48 -1.81
C GLY A 203 -27.22 -1.00 -1.50
N LEU A 204 -26.14 -1.76 -1.40
CA LEU A 204 -26.15 -3.17 -1.00
C LEU A 204 -25.65 -3.29 0.44
N ALA A 205 -26.37 -4.03 1.30
CA ALA A 205 -25.83 -4.45 2.59
C ALA A 205 -24.64 -5.39 2.35
N PHE A 206 -23.43 -4.86 2.52
CA PHE A 206 -22.18 -5.53 2.22
C PHE A 206 -21.72 -6.43 3.37
N ALA A 207 -21.86 -5.92 4.60
CA ALA A 207 -21.55 -6.67 5.82
C ALA A 207 -22.47 -6.23 6.95
N GLN A 208 -22.64 -7.08 7.95
CA GLN A 208 -23.42 -6.81 9.14
C GLN A 208 -22.71 -7.35 10.38
N TYR A 209 -22.85 -6.66 11.50
CA TYR A 209 -22.31 -7.10 12.77
C TYR A 209 -23.22 -6.70 13.93
N THR A 210 -23.66 -7.69 14.71
CA THR A 210 -24.58 -7.49 15.83
C THR A 210 -23.80 -7.55 17.14
N THR A 211 -23.86 -6.48 17.92
CA THR A 211 -23.25 -6.43 19.25
C THR A 211 -23.87 -5.32 20.09
N THR A 212 -23.44 -5.18 21.34
CA THR A 212 -23.60 -3.96 22.12
C THR A 212 -22.63 -2.91 21.61
N TRP A 213 -23.19 -1.87 21.00
CA TRP A 213 -22.43 -0.72 20.52
C TRP A 213 -22.46 0.43 21.52
N TRP A 214 -21.31 1.06 21.69
CA TRP A 214 -21.06 2.17 22.60
C TRP A 214 -20.49 3.34 21.81
N PRO A 215 -21.24 4.44 21.64
CA PRO A 215 -20.67 5.69 21.15
C PRO A 215 -19.74 6.25 22.22
N LEU A 216 -18.46 6.37 21.89
CA LEU A 216 -17.47 6.92 22.82
C LEU A 216 -17.80 8.39 23.14
N PRO A 217 -17.54 8.84 24.38
CA PRO A 217 -17.81 10.20 24.80
C PRO A 217 -16.97 11.22 23.99
N GLY A 218 -17.47 12.45 23.87
CA GLY A 218 -16.84 13.49 23.04
C GLY A 218 -17.65 13.74 21.76
N ASN A 219 -17.07 13.41 20.60
CA ASN A 219 -17.68 13.71 19.29
C ASN A 219 -18.72 12.66 18.83
N ARG A 220 -18.87 11.53 19.54
CA ARG A 220 -19.77 10.40 19.19
C ARG A 220 -19.58 9.85 17.77
N ARG A 221 -18.42 10.09 17.14
CA ARG A 221 -18.05 9.53 15.82
C ARG A 221 -17.41 8.16 15.96
N HIS A 222 -16.83 7.86 17.11
CA HIS A 222 -16.21 6.58 17.42
C HIS A 222 -17.22 5.67 18.12
N LEU A 223 -17.55 4.56 17.48
CA LEU A 223 -18.31 3.45 18.05
C LEU A 223 -17.37 2.33 18.47
N TYR A 224 -17.48 1.92 19.73
CA TYR A 224 -16.92 0.67 20.23
C TYR A 224 -17.99 -0.43 20.17
N GLY A 225 -17.67 -1.54 19.53
CA GLY A 225 -18.47 -2.76 19.52
C GLY A 225 -17.80 -3.82 20.38
N GLN A 226 -18.52 -4.32 21.39
CA GLN A 226 -18.00 -5.40 22.22
C GLN A 226 -17.83 -6.67 21.37
N VAL A 227 -16.72 -7.40 21.54
CA VAL A 227 -16.48 -8.65 20.81
C VAL A 227 -16.41 -9.78 21.82
N ALA A 228 -17.47 -10.58 21.90
CA ALA A 228 -17.46 -11.78 22.73
C ALA A 228 -16.52 -12.84 22.15
N GLU A 229 -16.12 -13.81 22.98
CA GLU A 229 -15.21 -14.90 22.58
C GLU A 229 -15.69 -15.64 21.31
N TRP A 230 -16.99 -15.91 21.23
CA TRP A 230 -17.61 -16.59 20.09
C TRP A 230 -17.75 -15.72 18.83
N GLN A 231 -17.49 -14.40 18.92
CA GLN A 231 -17.58 -13.46 17.79
C GLN A 231 -16.20 -13.08 17.22
N ARG A 232 -15.09 -13.56 17.79
CA ARG A 232 -13.74 -13.14 17.38
C ARG A 232 -13.45 -13.42 15.90
N GLU A 233 -13.90 -14.56 15.40
CA GLU A 233 -13.72 -14.93 13.99
C GLU A 233 -14.53 -14.00 13.07
N ASP A 234 -15.77 -13.69 13.43
CA ASP A 234 -16.62 -12.78 12.66
C ASP A 234 -16.07 -11.35 12.66
N ALA A 235 -15.59 -10.86 13.80
CA ALA A 235 -14.96 -9.54 13.92
C ALA A 235 -13.67 -9.45 13.10
N ALA A 236 -12.83 -10.48 13.15
CA ALA A 236 -11.61 -10.57 12.34
C ALA A 236 -11.94 -10.62 10.84
N ALA A 237 -12.93 -11.41 10.44
CA ALA A 237 -13.39 -11.50 9.05
C ALA A 237 -13.95 -10.15 8.56
N LEU A 238 -14.72 -9.44 9.39
CA LEU A 238 -15.23 -8.12 9.09
C LEU A 238 -14.09 -7.11 8.85
N ALA A 239 -13.06 -7.13 9.70
CA ALA A 239 -11.90 -6.23 9.59
C ALA A 239 -11.14 -6.38 8.27
N VAL A 240 -11.17 -7.57 7.65
CA VAL A 240 -10.51 -7.85 6.36
C VAL A 240 -11.50 -8.08 5.20
N SER A 241 -12.79 -7.76 5.40
CA SER A 241 -13.87 -8.03 4.42
C SER A 241 -13.80 -7.20 3.14
N GLY A 242 -12.86 -6.26 3.04
CA GLY A 242 -12.73 -5.34 1.92
C GLY A 242 -13.73 -4.19 1.95
N LEU A 243 -14.21 -3.81 3.15
CA LEU A 243 -14.92 -2.54 3.37
C LEU A 243 -14.05 -1.36 2.94
N VAL A 244 -14.66 -0.40 2.25
CA VAL A 244 -13.99 0.83 1.83
C VAL A 244 -14.02 1.78 3.01
N GLN A 245 -12.84 2.18 3.47
CA GLN A 245 -12.67 3.17 4.53
C GLN A 245 -12.47 4.56 3.89
N GLY A 246 -13.10 5.59 4.44
CA GLY A 246 -13.11 6.95 3.89
C GLY A 246 -12.02 7.88 4.45
N ASP A 247 -11.48 7.55 5.62
CA ASP A 247 -10.38 8.22 6.32
C ASP A 247 -9.38 7.12 6.72
N HIS A 248 -8.64 6.63 5.72
CA HIS A 248 -7.73 5.50 5.90
C HIS A 248 -6.53 5.87 6.74
N ASN A 249 -6.03 7.11 6.66
CA ASN A 249 -4.89 7.54 7.47
C ASN A 249 -5.26 8.03 8.86
N ARG A 250 -6.55 8.03 9.19
CA ARG A 250 -7.10 8.34 10.52
C ARG A 250 -6.78 9.77 10.96
N ASN A 251 -6.69 10.71 10.03
CA ASN A 251 -6.40 12.11 10.32
C ASN A 251 -7.68 12.97 10.48
N GLY A 252 -8.86 12.36 10.31
CA GLY A 252 -10.17 13.02 10.40
C GLY A 252 -10.59 13.76 9.13
N HIS A 253 -9.77 13.76 8.08
CA HIS A 253 -10.08 14.30 6.77
C HIS A 253 -10.47 13.17 5.83
N PHE A 254 -11.61 13.30 5.16
CA PHE A 254 -12.10 12.30 4.21
C PHE A 254 -11.74 12.74 2.80
N GLY A 255 -10.62 12.27 2.27
CA GLY A 255 -10.01 12.79 1.05
C GLY A 255 -10.93 12.82 -0.17
N ALA A 256 -11.82 11.84 -0.30
CA ALA A 256 -12.79 11.78 -1.40
C ALA A 256 -13.91 12.83 -1.34
N GLN A 257 -14.10 13.51 -0.20
CA GLN A 257 -15.09 14.59 -0.09
C GLN A 257 -14.59 15.89 -0.77
N GLY A 258 -13.27 16.07 -0.87
CA GLY A 258 -12.64 17.23 -1.50
C GLY A 258 -12.49 17.13 -3.02
N GLY A 259 -12.76 15.96 -3.62
CA GLY A 259 -12.66 15.74 -5.06
C GLY A 259 -12.52 14.27 -5.44
N ALA A 260 -12.47 13.99 -6.74
CA ALA A 260 -12.24 12.65 -7.25
C ALA A 260 -10.87 12.11 -6.79
N PRO A 261 -10.79 10.87 -6.29
CA PRO A 261 -9.52 10.28 -5.88
C PRO A 261 -8.50 10.29 -7.02
N THR A 262 -7.24 10.45 -6.65
CA THR A 262 -6.09 10.35 -7.55
C THR A 262 -5.96 8.90 -8.06
N PRO A 263 -5.81 8.69 -9.38
CA PRO A 263 -5.53 7.37 -9.92
C PRO A 263 -4.03 7.05 -9.93
N LEU A 264 -3.69 5.77 -10.10
CA LEU A 264 -2.32 5.31 -10.32
C LEU A 264 -1.67 6.01 -11.52
N ILE A 265 -2.35 5.99 -12.66
CA ILE A 265 -1.99 6.80 -13.82
C ILE A 265 -3.21 7.61 -14.24
N ARG A 266 -3.06 8.94 -14.29
CA ARG A 266 -4.05 9.86 -14.84
C ARG A 266 -3.71 10.14 -16.31
N PRO A 267 -4.51 9.65 -17.28
CA PRO A 267 -4.25 9.87 -18.70
C PRO A 267 -4.08 11.35 -19.05
N GLY A 268 -2.98 11.68 -19.71
CA GLY A 268 -2.65 13.02 -20.18
C GLY A 268 -2.17 14.00 -19.11
N VAL A 269 -2.03 13.56 -17.85
CA VAL A 269 -1.64 14.44 -16.72
C VAL A 269 -0.63 13.75 -15.79
N PRO A 270 0.68 13.74 -16.15
CA PRO A 270 1.72 13.07 -15.37
C PRO A 270 1.82 13.55 -13.92
N GLU A 271 1.70 14.87 -13.68
CA GLU A 271 1.81 15.46 -12.33
C GLU A 271 0.68 15.05 -11.37
N GLN A 272 -0.43 14.53 -11.90
CA GLN A 272 -1.57 14.04 -11.13
C GLN A 272 -1.67 12.51 -11.15
N SER A 273 -0.60 11.83 -11.56
CA SER A 273 -0.51 10.37 -11.54
C SER A 273 0.20 9.90 -10.27
N TYR A 274 -0.47 9.06 -9.47
CA TYR A 274 0.10 8.59 -8.21
C TYR A 274 1.40 7.79 -8.42
N LEU A 275 1.52 7.04 -9.51
CA LEU A 275 2.75 6.33 -9.87
C LEU A 275 3.95 7.30 -9.99
N VAL A 276 3.79 8.40 -10.72
CA VAL A 276 4.83 9.42 -10.89
C VAL A 276 5.18 10.05 -9.54
N ALA A 277 4.16 10.37 -8.74
CA ALA A 277 4.36 10.95 -7.42
C ALA A 277 5.05 10.00 -6.43
N ARG A 278 4.83 8.68 -6.51
CA ARG A 278 5.56 7.69 -5.70
C ARG A 278 7.04 7.58 -6.07
N LEU A 279 7.39 7.85 -7.33
CA LEU A 279 8.78 7.91 -7.78
C LEU A 279 9.44 9.25 -7.35
N ARG A 280 8.73 10.37 -7.49
CA ARG A 280 9.27 11.72 -7.20
C ARG A 280 9.13 12.16 -5.75
N GLY A 281 8.29 11.49 -4.96
CA GLY A 281 7.97 11.80 -3.56
C GLY A 281 7.07 13.01 -3.34
N HIS A 282 6.50 13.58 -4.39
CA HIS A 282 5.55 14.69 -4.29
C HIS A 282 4.53 14.65 -5.44
N MET A 283 3.36 15.24 -5.20
CA MET A 283 2.29 15.45 -6.17
C MET A 283 1.83 16.89 -6.08
N GLU A 284 1.94 17.66 -7.17
CA GLU A 284 1.53 19.07 -7.21
C GLU A 284 2.09 19.90 -6.03
N GLY A 285 3.37 19.66 -5.68
CA GLY A 285 4.07 20.33 -4.58
C GLY A 285 3.79 19.78 -3.18
N GLN A 286 2.84 18.86 -3.02
CA GLN A 286 2.56 18.18 -1.75
C GLN A 286 3.42 16.93 -1.61
N VAL A 287 4.05 16.74 -0.45
CA VAL A 287 4.82 15.52 -0.16
C VAL A 287 3.87 14.33 -0.10
N ILE A 288 4.25 13.23 -0.76
CA ILE A 288 3.52 11.96 -0.64
C ILE A 288 4.02 11.22 0.61
N PRO A 289 3.13 10.80 1.52
CA PRO A 289 3.50 10.03 2.70
C PRO A 289 4.16 8.67 2.35
N GLY A 290 5.02 8.20 3.25
CA GLY A 290 5.78 6.96 3.09
C GLY A 290 7.00 7.09 2.17
N SER A 291 7.80 6.02 2.13
CA SER A 291 9.05 5.95 1.36
C SER A 291 8.82 6.07 -0.15
N ARG A 292 9.73 6.73 -0.89
CA ARG A 292 9.69 6.76 -2.36
C ARG A 292 9.93 5.36 -2.93
N MET A 293 9.28 5.06 -4.04
CA MET A 293 9.50 3.83 -4.82
C MET A 293 10.60 4.06 -5.88
N PRO A 294 11.31 3.02 -6.33
CA PRO A 294 11.28 1.62 -5.86
C PRO A 294 12.01 1.39 -4.52
N LEU A 295 11.54 0.44 -3.70
CA LEU A 295 12.20 0.10 -2.41
C LEU A 295 13.37 -0.87 -2.54
N ALA A 296 13.32 -1.77 -3.52
CA ALA A 296 14.24 -2.91 -3.61
C ALA A 296 15.00 -3.01 -4.95
N ASN A 297 14.63 -2.17 -5.93
CA ASN A 297 15.18 -2.21 -7.28
C ASN A 297 15.87 -0.88 -7.62
N GLN A 298 16.66 -0.88 -8.70
CA GLN A 298 17.33 0.33 -9.16
C GLN A 298 16.30 1.44 -9.51
N PRO A 299 16.50 2.67 -9.00
CA PRO A 299 15.63 3.80 -9.32
C PRO A 299 15.71 4.17 -10.81
N PRO A 300 14.63 4.74 -11.38
CA PRO A 300 14.64 5.24 -12.75
C PRO A 300 15.71 6.33 -12.96
N SER A 301 16.39 6.29 -14.10
CA SER A 301 17.21 7.40 -14.60
C SER A 301 16.35 8.53 -15.18
N VAL A 302 16.97 9.66 -15.54
CA VAL A 302 16.25 10.77 -16.20
C VAL A 302 15.61 10.36 -17.54
N PRO A 303 16.29 9.64 -18.46
CA PRO A 303 15.64 9.11 -19.67
C PRO A 303 14.47 8.16 -19.38
N ASP A 304 14.58 7.33 -18.33
CA ASP A 304 13.48 6.43 -17.92
C ASP A 304 12.24 7.23 -17.49
N MET A 305 12.45 8.24 -16.65
CA MET A 305 11.38 9.11 -16.19
C MET A 305 10.79 9.93 -17.33
N LEU A 306 11.62 10.41 -18.25
CA LEU A 306 11.17 11.15 -19.44
C LEU A 306 10.24 10.28 -20.29
N ALA A 307 10.62 9.03 -20.55
CA ALA A 307 9.76 8.09 -21.27
C ALA A 307 8.43 7.84 -20.54
N LEU A 308 8.45 7.66 -19.22
CA LEU A 308 7.23 7.46 -18.42
C LEU A 308 6.30 8.67 -18.47
N VAL A 309 6.81 9.88 -18.22
CA VAL A 309 5.95 11.09 -18.22
C VAL A 309 5.47 11.44 -19.61
N CYS A 310 6.28 11.27 -20.66
CA CYS A 310 5.85 11.48 -22.04
C CYS A 310 4.82 10.45 -22.50
N PHE A 311 4.95 9.19 -22.07
CA PHE A 311 3.91 8.18 -22.27
C PHE A 311 2.59 8.63 -21.65
N ILE A 312 2.60 9.05 -20.38
CA ILE A 312 1.39 9.48 -19.67
C ILE A 312 0.79 10.74 -20.30
N GLU A 313 1.61 11.74 -20.63
CA GLU A 313 1.19 13.00 -21.24
C GLU A 313 0.56 12.79 -22.63
N GLY A 314 1.05 11.81 -23.38
CA GLY A 314 0.52 11.42 -24.69
C GLY A 314 -0.81 10.67 -24.65
N LEU A 315 -1.26 10.19 -23.48
CA LEU A 315 -2.57 9.54 -23.36
C LEU A 315 -3.71 10.57 -23.49
N PRO A 316 -4.85 10.22 -24.10
CA PRO A 316 -5.98 11.13 -24.20
C PRO A 316 -6.50 11.55 -22.82
N LYS A 317 -6.57 12.86 -22.57
CA LYS A 317 -7.14 13.39 -21.33
C LYS A 317 -8.60 12.95 -21.20
N GLY A 318 -8.95 12.40 -20.03
CA GLY A 318 -10.30 11.89 -19.77
C GLY A 318 -10.60 10.56 -20.44
N TRP A 319 -9.59 9.85 -20.98
CA TRP A 319 -9.76 8.45 -21.39
C TRP A 319 -10.32 7.64 -20.21
N ASP A 320 -11.41 6.92 -20.43
CA ASP A 320 -12.17 6.18 -19.41
C ASP A 320 -12.29 4.67 -19.72
N GLY A 321 -11.60 4.21 -20.77
CA GLY A 321 -11.65 2.82 -21.24
C GLY A 321 -12.86 2.47 -22.11
N SER A 322 -13.78 3.42 -22.37
CA SER A 322 -14.98 3.19 -23.20
C SER A 322 -14.65 2.77 -24.64
N GLN A 323 -13.46 3.13 -25.14
CA GLN A 323 -12.98 2.77 -26.48
C GLN A 323 -12.11 1.50 -26.51
N GLY A 324 -12.12 0.71 -25.43
CA GLY A 324 -11.27 -0.47 -25.28
C GLY A 324 -9.94 -0.16 -24.62
N ALA A 325 -9.16 -1.21 -24.35
CA ALA A 325 -7.87 -1.07 -23.66
C ALA A 325 -6.86 -0.31 -24.52
N TRP A 326 -6.06 0.56 -23.89
CA TRP A 326 -5.02 1.32 -24.57
C TRP A 326 -3.99 0.39 -25.20
N ASN A 327 -3.67 0.65 -26.46
CA ASN A 327 -2.67 -0.12 -27.17
C ASN A 327 -1.26 0.38 -26.81
N LEU A 328 -0.55 -0.40 -25.99
CA LEU A 328 0.82 -0.08 -25.58
C LEU A 328 1.83 -0.14 -26.74
N ALA A 329 1.47 -0.67 -27.90
CA ALA A 329 2.30 -0.60 -29.10
C ALA A 329 2.26 0.77 -29.79
N SER A 330 1.40 1.70 -29.35
CA SER A 330 1.44 3.09 -29.82
C SER A 330 2.77 3.77 -29.46
N ASP A 331 3.23 4.63 -30.36
CA ASP A 331 4.47 5.39 -30.20
C ASP A 331 4.35 6.41 -29.06
N ILE A 332 5.43 6.59 -28.30
CA ILE A 332 5.55 7.70 -27.34
C ILE A 332 5.97 8.96 -28.11
N ASN A 333 5.15 10.01 -28.03
CA ASN A 333 5.43 11.26 -28.75
C ASN A 333 6.36 12.19 -27.95
N PHE A 334 7.67 11.94 -28.07
CA PHE A 334 8.69 12.80 -27.44
C PHE A 334 8.73 14.21 -28.05
N GLU A 335 8.35 14.36 -29.33
CA GLU A 335 8.35 15.67 -29.99
C GLU A 335 7.29 16.61 -29.43
N SER A 336 6.10 16.14 -29.07
CA SER A 336 5.07 16.98 -28.45
C SER A 336 5.14 17.04 -26.93
N CYS A 337 6.00 16.23 -26.30
CA CYS A 337 6.06 16.10 -24.84
C CYS A 337 6.63 17.36 -24.16
N SER A 338 5.91 17.89 -23.19
CA SER A 338 6.32 19.09 -22.44
C SER A 338 7.58 18.91 -21.59
N TYR A 339 7.97 17.67 -21.28
CA TYR A 339 9.17 17.37 -20.50
C TYR A 339 10.45 17.27 -21.33
N LYS A 340 10.37 17.36 -22.67
CA LYS A 340 11.55 17.39 -23.56
C LYS A 340 12.47 18.60 -23.32
N THR A 341 12.00 19.60 -22.55
CA THR A 341 12.76 20.79 -22.15
C THR A 341 12.82 20.97 -20.62
N ARG A 342 12.40 19.97 -19.84
CA ARG A 342 12.31 20.01 -18.36
C ARG A 342 12.91 18.75 -17.72
N GLN A 343 13.96 18.20 -18.32
CA GLN A 343 14.56 16.93 -17.90
C GLN A 343 15.22 17.01 -16.52
N ASP A 344 15.64 18.21 -16.11
CA ASP A 344 16.17 18.51 -14.78
C ASP A 344 15.15 18.24 -13.66
N GLU A 345 13.86 18.42 -13.94
CA GLU A 345 12.76 18.12 -13.00
C GLU A 345 12.53 16.60 -12.79
N LEU A 346 13.07 15.77 -13.68
CA LEU A 346 12.83 14.33 -13.75
C LEU A 346 13.88 13.51 -13.01
N ASN A 347 14.86 14.16 -12.39
CA ASN A 347 15.87 13.45 -11.62
C ASN A 347 15.26 12.86 -10.34
N VAL A 348 14.93 11.56 -10.40
CA VAL A 348 14.46 10.78 -9.24
C VAL A 348 15.63 10.43 -8.32
N VAL A 349 16.86 10.43 -8.84
CA VAL A 349 18.12 10.32 -8.10
C VAL A 349 18.74 11.72 -7.95
N GLY A 350 18.02 12.66 -7.33
CA GLY A 350 18.60 14.01 -7.12
C GLY A 350 17.67 15.20 -7.05
N GLN A 351 16.46 15.04 -6.51
CA GLN A 351 15.80 16.13 -5.79
C GLN A 351 15.51 15.63 -4.37
N GLY A 352 16.55 15.72 -3.53
CA GLY A 352 16.49 15.41 -2.10
C GLY A 352 17.34 14.25 -1.59
N VAL A 353 18.38 13.79 -2.30
CA VAL A 353 19.31 12.74 -1.79
C VAL A 353 20.79 13.05 -2.15
N THR A 354 21.14 14.31 -2.43
CA THR A 354 22.57 14.69 -2.49
C THR A 354 23.15 14.67 -1.07
N PHE A 355 24.46 14.44 -0.93
CA PHE A 355 25.06 14.47 0.40
C PHE A 355 24.86 15.87 1.02
N SER A 356 25.13 16.93 0.28
CA SER A 356 24.92 18.31 0.76
C SER A 356 23.46 18.67 1.06
N GLY A 357 22.52 18.27 0.21
CA GLY A 357 21.13 18.73 0.26
C GLY A 357 20.21 17.93 1.19
N ARG A 358 20.56 16.68 1.52
CA ARG A 358 19.71 15.83 2.37
C ARG A 358 20.47 15.11 3.48
N ILE A 359 21.59 14.48 3.16
CA ILE A 359 22.26 13.60 4.13
C ILE A 359 23.00 14.41 5.19
N LYS A 360 23.68 15.49 4.78
CA LYS A 360 24.38 16.36 5.70
C LYS A 360 23.44 17.03 6.71
N PRO A 361 22.27 17.60 6.33
CA PRO A 361 21.28 18.08 7.31
C PRO A 361 20.82 17.02 8.32
N ILE A 362 20.62 15.76 7.89
CA ILE A 362 20.25 14.66 8.81
C ILE A 362 21.37 14.39 9.81
N ILE A 363 22.63 14.35 9.34
CA ILE A 363 23.81 14.13 10.20
C ILE A 363 23.99 15.29 11.18
N ASP A 364 23.91 16.52 10.69
CA ASP A 364 24.06 17.73 11.50
C ASP A 364 23.01 17.76 12.61
N ALA A 365 21.74 17.49 12.30
CA ALA A 365 20.65 17.55 13.27
C ALA A 365 20.68 16.41 14.31
N ASN A 366 21.10 15.20 13.93
CA ASN A 366 20.89 14.01 14.76
C ASN A 366 22.17 13.37 15.32
N CYS A 367 23.35 13.71 14.78
CA CYS A 367 24.59 13.00 15.10
C CYS A 367 25.64 13.90 15.74
N THR A 368 25.69 15.18 15.35
CA THR A 368 26.76 16.09 15.80
C THR A 368 26.66 16.49 17.28
N GLY A 369 25.55 16.22 17.97
CA GLY A 369 25.45 16.43 19.43
C GLY A 369 26.45 15.60 20.24
N CYS A 370 26.82 14.40 19.76
CA CYS A 370 27.82 13.54 20.42
C CYS A 370 29.07 13.28 19.57
N HIS A 371 28.97 13.38 18.25
CA HIS A 371 30.05 13.11 17.30
C HIS A 371 30.74 14.41 16.87
N VAL A 372 31.26 15.16 17.84
CA VAL A 372 31.84 16.49 17.65
C VAL A 372 33.19 16.64 18.34
N SER A 373 34.10 17.37 17.68
CA SER A 373 35.40 17.79 18.21
C SER A 373 35.26 18.75 19.41
N PRO A 374 36.17 18.74 20.42
CA PRO A 374 37.43 17.99 20.49
C PRO A 374 37.31 16.58 21.07
N ASN A 375 36.18 16.20 21.67
CA ASN A 375 36.00 14.93 22.37
C ASN A 375 34.84 14.10 21.77
N PRO A 376 34.97 13.62 20.53
CA PRO A 376 33.89 12.91 19.86
C PRO A 376 33.64 11.54 20.48
N SER A 377 32.36 11.23 20.72
CA SER A 377 31.95 9.91 21.19
C SER A 377 32.35 8.82 20.19
N GLY A 378 32.98 7.76 20.68
CA GLY A 378 33.44 6.65 19.86
C GLY A 378 34.57 7.02 18.87
N ASN A 379 35.28 8.13 19.11
CA ASN A 379 36.32 8.66 18.23
C ASN A 379 35.82 8.93 16.79
N LEU A 380 34.56 9.33 16.66
CA LEU A 380 33.94 9.69 15.39
C LEU A 380 33.54 11.17 15.41
N ASP A 381 34.30 12.00 14.69
CA ASP A 381 33.98 13.41 14.46
C ASP A 381 33.25 13.56 13.11
N LEU A 382 32.07 14.16 13.14
CA LEU A 382 31.23 14.43 11.97
C LEU A 382 31.09 15.93 11.66
N THR A 383 31.89 16.80 12.30
CA THR A 383 31.79 18.26 12.16
C THR A 383 32.78 18.89 11.17
N GLY A 384 33.78 18.14 10.71
CA GLY A 384 34.76 18.56 9.70
C GLY A 384 34.35 18.22 8.26
N ASN A 385 35.26 17.62 7.49
CA ASN A 385 34.92 17.06 6.16
C ASN A 385 34.12 15.76 6.31
N THR A 386 32.85 15.91 6.67
CA THR A 386 31.93 14.82 6.99
C THR A 386 31.81 13.82 5.86
N TYR A 387 31.71 14.28 4.59
CA TYR A 387 31.59 13.37 3.44
C TYR A 387 32.78 12.42 3.35
N GLN A 388 34.00 12.96 3.36
CA GLN A 388 35.22 12.16 3.28
C GLN A 388 35.32 11.20 4.47
N ARG A 389 35.00 11.69 5.67
CA ARG A 389 35.01 10.87 6.90
C ARG A 389 34.09 9.66 6.78
N LEU A 390 32.91 9.80 6.19
CA LEU A 390 31.95 8.70 6.00
C LEU A 390 32.47 7.61 5.06
N LEU A 391 33.39 7.91 4.14
CA LEU A 391 33.95 6.93 3.22
C LEU A 391 35.15 6.16 3.79
N GLU A 392 35.57 6.51 5.01
CA GLU A 392 36.66 5.85 5.74
C GLU A 392 36.16 4.68 6.59
N ALA A 393 37.11 3.90 7.11
CA ALA A 393 36.84 2.78 8.01
C ALA A 393 36.14 3.24 9.31
N SER A 394 35.28 2.37 9.85
CA SER A 394 34.77 2.52 11.20
C SER A 394 35.88 2.20 12.21
N VAL A 395 36.01 3.03 13.25
CA VAL A 395 36.94 2.74 14.36
C VAL A 395 36.46 1.52 15.16
N ALA A 396 35.15 1.36 15.31
CA ALA A 396 34.56 0.29 16.08
C ALA A 396 34.57 -1.06 15.34
N ARG A 397 34.54 -1.04 14.02
CA ARG A 397 34.58 -2.21 13.12
C ARG A 397 35.47 -1.91 11.92
N PRO A 398 36.80 -2.03 12.05
CA PRO A 398 37.75 -1.66 10.99
C PRO A 398 37.61 -2.46 9.69
N ASP A 399 36.92 -3.60 9.73
CA ASP A 399 36.54 -4.41 8.57
C ASP A 399 35.45 -3.77 7.70
N LEU A 400 34.74 -2.76 8.21
CA LEU A 400 33.68 -2.04 7.51
C LEU A 400 34.02 -0.56 7.37
N LYS A 401 33.62 0.02 6.24
CA LYS A 401 33.53 1.48 6.12
C LYS A 401 32.35 2.01 6.91
N LEU A 402 32.39 3.28 7.33
CA LEU A 402 31.20 3.95 7.84
C LEU A 402 30.10 3.92 6.77
N VAL A 403 30.45 4.24 5.53
CA VAL A 403 29.61 4.11 4.34
C VAL A 403 30.40 3.39 3.25
N GLN A 404 29.87 2.25 2.80
CA GLN A 404 30.31 1.53 1.63
C GLN A 404 29.34 1.85 0.47
N PRO A 405 29.78 2.63 -0.55
CA PRO A 405 28.96 2.93 -1.72
C PRO A 405 28.30 1.68 -2.32
N GLY A 406 26.99 1.81 -2.57
CA GLY A 406 26.13 0.78 -3.16
C GLY A 406 25.70 -0.36 -2.23
N GLN A 407 26.23 -0.45 -1.00
CA GLN A 407 26.06 -1.61 -0.11
C GLN A 407 25.73 -1.18 1.33
N PRO A 408 24.46 -0.85 1.64
CA PRO A 408 24.03 -0.49 3.01
C PRO A 408 24.37 -1.56 4.05
N GLU A 409 24.24 -2.84 3.70
CA GLU A 409 24.55 -3.97 4.57
C GLU A 409 26.04 -4.09 4.93
N LYS A 410 26.93 -3.45 4.16
CA LYS A 410 28.37 -3.34 4.46
C LYS A 410 28.76 -1.94 4.97
N SER A 411 27.78 -1.09 5.24
CA SER A 411 27.97 0.27 5.74
C SER A 411 27.73 0.30 7.25
N TYR A 412 28.79 0.48 8.04
CA TYR A 412 28.68 0.45 9.49
C TYR A 412 27.72 1.51 10.05
N LEU A 413 27.65 2.70 9.42
CA LEU A 413 26.67 3.74 9.78
C LEU A 413 25.24 3.21 9.65
N TRP A 414 24.91 2.56 8.53
CA TRP A 414 23.57 2.02 8.30
C TRP A 414 23.19 0.96 9.34
N LEU A 415 24.10 0.02 9.61
CA LEU A 415 23.90 -1.02 10.62
C LEU A 415 23.60 -0.44 12.01
N MET A 416 24.31 0.65 12.39
CA MET A 416 24.06 1.36 13.64
C MET A 416 22.71 2.10 13.65
N LEU A 417 22.27 2.63 12.51
CA LEU A 417 20.99 3.36 12.37
C LEU A 417 19.77 2.44 12.40
N VAL A 418 19.88 1.21 11.89
CA VAL A 418 18.79 0.21 11.91
C VAL A 418 18.81 -0.67 13.17
N GLY A 419 19.88 -0.60 13.96
CA GLY A 419 20.03 -1.41 15.17
C GLY A 419 20.35 -2.86 14.89
N ASP A 420 21.15 -3.12 13.85
CA ASP A 420 21.55 -4.47 13.47
C ASP A 420 22.34 -5.17 14.59
N GLY A 421 21.95 -6.40 14.92
CA GLY A 421 22.52 -7.17 16.03
C GLY A 421 24.00 -7.49 15.88
N SER A 422 24.54 -7.48 14.65
CA SER A 422 25.97 -7.72 14.38
C SER A 422 26.88 -6.61 14.91
N THR A 423 26.31 -5.43 15.20
CA THR A 423 27.06 -4.31 15.79
C THR A 423 27.36 -4.53 17.27
N GLN A 424 26.57 -5.37 17.96
CA GLN A 424 26.60 -5.58 19.42
C GLN A 424 26.61 -4.25 20.21
N ARG A 425 26.01 -3.20 19.65
CA ARG A 425 25.96 -1.85 20.21
C ARG A 425 24.52 -1.34 20.19
N ARG A 426 24.26 -0.33 21.02
CA ARG A 426 22.96 0.36 21.00
C ARG A 426 22.77 1.05 19.66
N ARG A 427 21.55 0.95 19.13
CA ARG A 427 21.10 1.68 17.94
C ARG A 427 21.26 3.19 18.13
N MET A 428 21.77 3.86 17.10
CA MET A 428 21.93 5.31 17.06
C MET A 428 20.76 5.96 16.27
N PRO A 429 20.43 7.24 16.52
CA PRO A 429 21.05 8.14 17.50
C PRO A 429 20.58 7.89 18.95
N LEU A 430 21.32 8.47 19.91
CA LEU A 430 20.93 8.53 21.32
C LEU A 430 20.50 9.96 21.67
N ASN A 431 19.53 10.12 22.56
CA ASN A 431 19.25 11.41 23.19
C ASN A 431 20.27 11.74 24.30
N ASP A 432 20.19 12.93 24.90
CA ASP A 432 21.07 13.38 25.98
C ASP A 432 21.02 12.49 27.24
N GLN A 433 19.97 11.68 27.38
CA GLN A 433 19.80 10.71 28.46
C GLN A 433 20.38 9.32 28.11
N GLY A 434 21.00 9.18 26.93
CA GLY A 434 21.60 7.95 26.44
C GLY A 434 20.60 6.89 25.97
N GLN A 435 19.33 7.25 25.75
CA GLN A 435 18.30 6.37 25.23
C GLN A 435 18.31 6.39 23.69
N SER A 436 18.08 5.24 23.06
CA SER A 436 17.99 5.15 21.60
C SER A 436 16.71 5.80 21.12
N VAL A 437 16.84 6.77 20.22
CA VAL A 437 15.73 7.44 19.55
C VAL A 437 15.93 7.26 18.05
N PRO A 438 15.22 6.30 17.42
CA PRO A 438 15.33 6.06 15.98
C PRO A 438 15.13 7.32 15.15
N LEU A 439 15.89 7.46 14.07
CA LEU A 439 15.56 8.44 13.05
C LEU A 439 14.14 8.17 12.50
N PRO A 440 13.40 9.22 12.12
CA PRO A 440 12.19 9.08 11.32
C PRO A 440 12.45 8.22 10.08
N GLN A 441 11.45 7.43 9.68
CA GLN A 441 11.62 6.46 8.59
C GLN A 441 12.05 7.12 7.27
N ASP A 442 11.55 8.31 6.96
CA ASP A 442 11.92 9.06 5.75
C ASP A 442 13.40 9.47 5.73
N GLN A 443 14.00 9.72 6.90
CA GLN A 443 15.43 10.02 7.03
C GLN A 443 16.28 8.75 6.89
N LEU A 444 15.83 7.63 7.45
CA LEU A 444 16.47 6.32 7.22
C LEU A 444 16.47 5.97 5.74
N ASP A 445 15.32 6.10 5.08
CA ASP A 445 15.20 5.83 3.64
C ASP A 445 16.11 6.76 2.82
N SER A 446 16.22 8.03 3.23
CA SER A 446 17.13 8.99 2.57
C SER A 446 18.57 8.51 2.65
N VAL A 447 19.04 8.08 3.83
CA VAL A 447 20.40 7.55 4.03
C VAL A 447 20.59 6.26 3.24
N GLN A 448 19.64 5.33 3.29
CA GLN A 448 19.72 4.06 2.57
C GLN A 448 19.81 4.28 1.06
N ASN A 449 18.93 5.11 0.51
CA ASN A 449 18.88 5.40 -0.92
C ASN A 449 20.13 6.13 -1.40
N TRP A 450 20.66 7.05 -0.59
CA TRP A 450 21.94 7.69 -0.90
C TRP A 450 23.08 6.67 -0.98
N ILE A 451 23.16 5.75 -0.01
CA ILE A 451 24.18 4.68 -0.02
C ILE A 451 24.00 3.79 -1.24
N LEU A 452 22.78 3.31 -1.51
CA LEU A 452 22.46 2.48 -2.68
C LEU A 452 22.81 3.17 -4.01
N ALA A 453 22.60 4.49 -4.09
CA ALA A 453 22.96 5.31 -5.24
C ALA A 453 24.47 5.57 -5.37
N GLY A 454 25.31 4.92 -4.57
CA GLY A 454 26.76 5.04 -4.63
C GLY A 454 27.34 6.10 -3.71
N ALA A 455 26.56 6.61 -2.76
CA ALA A 455 26.97 7.61 -1.77
C ALA A 455 27.70 8.82 -2.38
N LEU A 456 27.13 9.38 -3.45
CA LEU A 456 27.71 10.51 -4.20
C LEU A 456 27.77 11.78 -3.34
N ASN A 457 28.83 12.58 -3.51
CA ASN A 457 28.98 13.85 -2.78
C ASN A 457 27.88 14.84 -3.20
N ASP A 458 27.68 15.01 -4.49
CA ASP A 458 26.65 15.88 -5.06
C ASP A 458 26.18 15.30 -6.40
#